data_AF-A0A2V7GHP5-F1
#
_entry.id   AF-A0A2V7GHP5-F1
#
_cell.length_a   1.000
_cell.length_b   1.000
_cell.length_c   1.000
_cell.angle_alpha   90.00
_cell.angle_beta   90.00
_cell.angle_gamma   90.00
#
_symmetry.space_group_name_H-M   'P 1'
#
loop_
_entity.id
_entity.type
_entity.pdbx_description
1 polymer ?
#
loop_
_entity_poly.entity_id
_entity_poly.type
_entity_poly.pdbx_seq_one_letter_code
_entity_poly.pdbx_strand_id
1 'polypeptide(L)'
;MPRRAAAPAAWALRTYAQSAAWLTVAAAIALAATLTALAAASGLQLPAVPRADLGIAWTSFVRGPAGFQREAIDALSGLVVALAVAIVGLGVLTVITISLARAAARRAELAVRRAVGASRRDLCAAALLEGVVLALAALGLGFAFGVPGHGLAVATWPGEATHGSTGPAVGVLVALGGAIVLGAILPAVFAGSGRRGMIVGALPQGLALPAVQLGVAFAVLVAASQLV
;
A
#
# COMPACT_ATOMS: atom_id res chain seq x y z
N MET A 1 21.04 -24.86 -0.40
CA MET A 1 19.59 -24.88 -0.69
C MET A 1 19.08 -23.85 -1.73
N PRO A 2 19.61 -22.62 -1.91
CA PRO A 2 18.95 -21.61 -2.77
C PRO A 2 18.94 -21.94 -4.28
N ARG A 3 19.94 -22.69 -4.78
CA ARG A 3 20.03 -23.06 -6.22
C ARG A 3 18.85 -23.92 -6.71
N ARG A 4 18.22 -24.73 -5.85
CA ARG A 4 17.07 -25.58 -6.24
C ARG A 4 15.77 -24.79 -6.35
N ALA A 5 15.65 -23.66 -5.66
CA ALA A 5 14.46 -22.80 -5.66
C ALA A 5 14.52 -21.68 -6.73
N ALA A 6 15.72 -21.27 -7.16
CA ALA A 6 15.90 -20.16 -8.08
C ALA A 6 15.38 -20.44 -9.51
N ALA A 7 15.66 -21.61 -10.07
CA ALA A 7 15.20 -21.99 -11.41
C ALA A 7 13.65 -22.04 -11.53
N PRO A 8 12.91 -22.68 -10.60
CA PRO A 8 11.45 -22.65 -10.64
C PRO A 8 10.86 -21.26 -10.37
N ALA A 9 11.49 -20.44 -9.53
CA ALA A 9 11.07 -19.05 -9.32
C ALA A 9 11.26 -18.19 -10.58
N ALA A 10 12.41 -18.31 -11.26
CA ALA A 10 12.67 -17.59 -12.51
C ALA A 10 11.73 -18.00 -13.64
N TRP A 11 11.42 -19.29 -13.75
CA TRP A 11 10.43 -19.79 -14.70
C TRP A 11 9.04 -19.22 -14.39
N ALA A 12 8.64 -19.23 -13.12
CA ALA A 12 7.35 -18.69 -12.68
C ALA A 12 7.21 -17.19 -13.01
N LEU A 13 8.25 -16.40 -12.73
CA LEU A 13 8.27 -14.97 -13.05
C LEU A 13 8.12 -14.70 -14.54
N ARG A 14 8.68 -15.55 -15.41
CA ARG A 14 8.54 -15.42 -16.87
C ARG A 14 7.16 -15.81 -17.36
N THR A 15 6.64 -16.96 -16.91
CA THR A 15 5.32 -17.47 -17.34
C THR A 15 4.18 -16.58 -16.87
N TYR A 16 4.32 -16.00 -15.66
CA TYR A 16 3.28 -15.19 -15.02
C TYR A 16 3.66 -13.70 -14.94
N ALA A 17 4.55 -13.24 -15.83
CA ALA A 17 5.12 -11.89 -15.82
C ALA A 17 4.06 -10.79 -15.77
N GLN A 18 2.96 -10.92 -16.54
CA GLN A 18 1.89 -9.93 -16.55
C GLN A 18 1.21 -9.78 -15.18
N SER A 19 0.87 -10.89 -14.54
CA SER A 19 0.23 -10.86 -13.21
C SER A 19 1.19 -10.40 -12.09
N ALA A 20 2.48 -10.72 -12.23
CA ALA A 20 3.54 -10.23 -11.37
C ALA A 20 3.77 -8.72 -11.55
N ALA A 21 3.71 -8.22 -12.78
CA ALA A 21 3.80 -6.81 -13.10
C ALA A 21 2.63 -6.03 -12.48
N TRP A 22 1.39 -6.52 -12.60
CA TRP A 22 0.24 -5.85 -11.97
C TRP A 22 0.35 -5.77 -10.45
N LEU A 23 0.83 -6.84 -9.79
CA LEU A 23 1.09 -6.82 -8.35
C LEU A 23 2.14 -5.78 -7.94
N THR A 24 3.27 -5.77 -8.66
CA THR A 24 4.37 -4.85 -8.36
C THR A 24 4.00 -3.41 -8.62
N VAL A 25 3.30 -3.13 -9.72
CA VAL A 25 2.81 -1.80 -10.06
C VAL A 25 1.78 -1.32 -9.04
N ALA A 26 0.79 -2.14 -8.66
CA ALA A 26 -0.21 -1.74 -7.67
C ALA A 26 0.42 -1.40 -6.31
N ALA A 27 1.36 -2.23 -5.84
CA ALA A 27 2.08 -1.97 -4.60
C ALA A 27 3.01 -0.75 -4.71
N ALA A 28 3.69 -0.56 -5.83
CA ALA A 28 4.56 0.58 -6.07
C ALA A 28 3.77 1.90 -6.11
N ILE A 29 2.60 1.92 -6.76
CA ILE A 29 1.70 3.08 -6.79
C ILE A 29 1.22 3.41 -5.37
N ALA A 30 0.76 2.40 -4.62
CA ALA A 30 0.32 2.62 -3.25
C ALA A 30 1.44 3.18 -2.37
N LEU A 31 2.67 2.66 -2.49
CA LEU A 31 3.83 3.16 -1.77
C LEU A 31 4.21 4.58 -2.21
N ALA A 32 4.27 4.86 -3.52
CA ALA A 32 4.64 6.17 -4.03
C ALA A 32 3.64 7.26 -3.62
N ALA A 33 2.34 6.96 -3.71
CA ALA A 33 1.27 7.87 -3.31
C ALA A 33 1.31 8.16 -1.81
N THR A 34 1.56 7.15 -0.98
CA THR A 34 1.63 7.32 0.48
C THR A 34 2.87 8.07 0.93
N LEU A 35 4.04 7.81 0.34
CA LEU A 35 5.26 8.57 0.59
C LEU A 35 5.08 10.05 0.21
N THR A 36 4.42 10.31 -0.91
CA THR A 36 4.09 11.68 -1.34
C THR A 36 3.12 12.34 -0.37
N ALA A 37 2.06 11.63 0.05
CA ALA A 37 1.08 12.14 1.01
C ALA A 37 1.67 12.38 2.40
N LEU A 38 2.71 11.63 2.79
CA LEU A 38 3.47 11.88 4.03
C LEU A 38 4.15 13.25 4.04
N ALA A 39 4.28 13.94 2.91
CA ALA A 39 4.71 15.34 2.89
C ALA A 39 3.78 16.25 3.71
N ALA A 40 2.48 15.96 3.75
CA ALA A 40 1.54 16.70 4.59
C ALA A 40 1.72 16.39 6.08
N ALA A 41 2.23 15.20 6.42
CA ALA A 41 2.53 14.80 7.80
C ALA A 41 3.79 15.49 8.36
N SER A 42 4.57 16.17 7.52
CA SER A 42 5.78 16.90 7.92
C SER A 42 5.50 18.20 8.69
N GLY A 43 4.29 18.42 9.21
CA GLY A 43 3.95 19.67 9.90
C GLY A 43 4.22 20.87 9.00
N LEU A 44 3.48 20.93 7.89
CA LEU A 44 3.52 22.07 6.97
C LEU A 44 3.03 23.31 7.73
N GLN A 45 3.85 24.34 7.83
CA GLN A 45 3.48 25.61 8.44
C GLN A 45 3.48 26.69 7.38
N LEU A 46 2.54 27.63 7.48
CA LEU A 46 2.58 28.86 6.69
C LEU A 46 3.05 30.01 7.58
N PRO A 47 3.75 31.01 7.00
CA PRO A 47 4.06 32.24 7.73
C PRO A 47 2.77 32.80 8.34
N ALA A 48 2.82 33.14 9.63
CA ALA A 48 1.66 33.71 10.31
C ALA A 48 1.30 35.05 9.65
N VAL A 49 0.02 35.24 9.31
CA VAL A 49 -0.46 36.53 8.79
C VAL A 49 -0.11 37.64 9.81
N PRO A 50 0.68 38.66 9.41
CA PRO A 50 1.01 39.77 10.28
C PRO A 50 -0.28 40.42 10.79
N ARG A 51 -0.39 40.63 12.10
CA ARG A 51 -1.49 41.41 12.64
C ARG A 51 -1.33 42.85 12.17
N ALA A 52 -2.31 43.38 11.44
CA ALA A 52 -2.43 44.81 11.26
C ALA A 52 -2.73 45.41 12.63
N ASP A 53 -1.74 46.05 13.25
CA ASP A 53 -1.93 46.81 14.49
C ASP A 53 -2.68 48.10 14.14
N LEU A 54 -4.00 48.00 14.11
CA LEU A 54 -4.88 49.13 13.82
C LEU A 54 -5.16 49.96 15.08
N GLY A 55 -4.48 49.70 16.21
CA GLY A 55 -4.78 50.36 17.50
C GLY A 55 -6.16 50.02 18.07
N ILE A 56 -6.88 49.07 17.46
CA ILE A 56 -8.21 48.61 17.86
C ILE A 56 -8.02 47.34 18.70
N ALA A 57 -8.30 47.43 20.00
CA ALA A 57 -8.32 46.29 20.91
C ALA A 57 -9.57 45.43 20.64
N TRP A 58 -9.45 44.48 19.71
CA TRP A 58 -10.49 43.48 19.48
C TRP A 58 -10.72 42.69 20.77
N THR A 59 -12.00 42.54 21.15
CA THR A 59 -12.40 41.77 22.34
C THR A 59 -11.88 40.34 22.25
N SER A 60 -11.54 39.75 23.40
CA SER A 60 -10.86 38.45 23.58
C SER A 60 -11.59 37.22 23.03
N PHE A 61 -12.65 37.40 22.24
CA PHE A 61 -13.52 36.35 21.69
C PHE A 61 -13.32 36.08 20.20
N VAL A 62 -12.45 36.82 19.51
CA VAL A 62 -12.17 36.56 18.09
C VAL A 62 -10.84 35.82 17.97
N ARG A 63 -10.89 34.53 17.60
CA ARG A 63 -9.70 33.76 17.18
C ARG A 63 -8.97 34.60 16.11
N GLY A 64 -7.71 34.96 16.37
CA GLY A 64 -6.95 35.77 15.42
C GLY A 64 -6.78 35.04 14.07
N PRO A 65 -6.61 35.76 12.95
CA PRO A 65 -6.43 35.14 11.62
C PRO A 65 -5.36 34.06 11.58
N ALA A 66 -4.24 34.24 12.30
CA ALA A 66 -3.17 33.27 12.41
C ALA A 66 -3.56 31.99 13.18
N GLY A 67 -4.51 32.07 14.12
CA GLY A 67 -5.04 30.90 14.84
C GLY A 67 -5.95 30.06 13.95
N PHE A 68 -6.86 30.71 13.22
CA PHE A 68 -7.69 30.04 12.21
C PHE A 68 -6.86 29.40 11.09
N GLN A 69 -5.81 30.08 10.64
CA GLN A 69 -4.90 29.56 9.63
C GLN A 69 -4.20 28.26 10.10
N ARG A 70 -3.70 28.22 11.34
CA ARG A 70 -3.08 27.02 11.91
C ARG A 70 -4.06 25.86 12.02
N GLU A 71 -5.26 26.13 12.56
CA GLU A 71 -6.30 25.11 12.71
C GLU A 71 -6.75 24.54 11.35
N ALA A 72 -6.86 25.39 10.31
CA ALA A 72 -7.18 24.94 8.95
C ALA A 72 -6.06 24.09 8.32
N ILE A 73 -4.79 24.45 8.54
CA ILE A 73 -3.65 23.66 8.04
C ILE A 73 -3.56 22.32 8.77
N ASP A 74 -3.75 22.31 10.09
CA ASP A 74 -3.76 21.09 10.91
C ASP A 74 -4.89 20.15 10.44
N ALA A 75 -6.10 20.68 10.25
CA ALA A 75 -7.23 19.94 9.68
C ALA A 75 -6.94 19.35 8.30
N LEU A 76 -6.37 20.16 7.37
CA LEU A 76 -6.02 19.71 6.03
C LEU A 76 -4.93 18.62 6.06
N SER A 77 -3.92 18.79 6.92
CA SER A 77 -2.84 17.82 7.09
C SER A 77 -3.38 16.49 7.64
N GLY A 78 -4.29 16.54 8.61
CA GLY A 78 -4.98 15.37 9.16
C GLY A 78 -5.79 14.62 8.10
N LEU A 79 -6.52 15.34 7.25
CA LEU A 79 -7.26 14.74 6.14
C LEU A 79 -6.35 14.03 5.14
N VAL A 80 -5.22 14.63 4.76
CA VAL A 80 -4.26 14.01 3.84
C VAL A 80 -3.63 12.76 4.45
N VAL A 81 -3.28 12.78 5.75
CA VAL A 81 -2.77 11.61 6.46
C VAL A 81 -3.80 10.49 6.48
N ALA A 82 -5.06 10.80 6.76
CA ALA A 82 -6.13 9.80 6.78
C ALA A 82 -6.38 9.20 5.38
N LEU A 83 -6.31 10.01 4.32
CA LEU A 83 -6.33 9.52 2.94
C LEU A 83 -5.12 8.62 2.64
N ALA A 84 -3.93 8.95 3.13
CA ALA A 84 -2.75 8.11 2.97
C ALA A 84 -2.99 6.72 3.60
N VAL A 85 -3.54 6.66 4.82
CA VAL A 85 -3.90 5.38 5.47
C VAL A 85 -4.92 4.59 4.63
N ALA A 86 -5.92 5.26 4.05
CA ALA A 86 -6.88 4.62 3.16
C ALA A 86 -6.21 4.00 1.93
N ILE A 87 -5.27 4.72 1.31
CA ILE A 87 -4.50 4.25 0.14
C ILE A 87 -3.67 3.02 0.50
N VAL A 88 -3.03 2.98 1.68
CA VAL A 88 -2.31 1.77 2.14
C VAL A 88 -3.26 0.59 2.24
N GLY A 89 -4.41 0.78 2.89
CA GLY A 89 -5.42 -0.28 3.05
C GLY A 89 -5.92 -0.82 1.71
N LEU A 90 -6.24 0.08 0.77
CA LEU A 90 -6.62 -0.26 -0.60
C LEU A 90 -5.50 -0.99 -1.35
N GLY A 91 -4.25 -0.55 -1.20
CA GLY A 91 -3.08 -1.16 -1.80
C GLY A 91 -2.88 -2.60 -1.30
N VAL A 92 -2.93 -2.81 0.02
CA VAL A 92 -2.84 -4.13 0.65
C VAL A 92 -3.96 -5.04 0.14
N LEU A 93 -5.21 -4.56 0.13
CA LEU A 93 -6.36 -5.36 -0.31
C LEU A 93 -6.26 -5.72 -1.80
N THR A 94 -5.75 -4.82 -2.63
CA THR A 94 -5.49 -5.06 -4.05
C THR A 94 -4.41 -6.13 -4.24
N VAL A 95 -3.30 -6.02 -3.50
CA VAL A 95 -2.21 -7.01 -3.53
C VAL A 95 -2.72 -8.40 -3.12
N ILE A 96 -3.52 -8.48 -2.05
CA ILE A 96 -4.11 -9.75 -1.59
C ILE A 96 -5.04 -10.32 -2.67
N THR A 97 -5.87 -9.48 -3.28
CA THR A 97 -6.83 -9.88 -4.32
C THR A 97 -6.12 -10.49 -5.52
N ILE A 98 -5.12 -9.80 -6.07
CA ILE A 98 -4.38 -10.31 -7.22
C ILE A 98 -3.57 -11.55 -6.82
N SER A 99 -3.00 -11.60 -5.62
CA SER A 99 -2.28 -12.77 -5.12
C SER A 99 -3.18 -14.00 -5.01
N LEU A 100 -4.42 -13.83 -4.54
CA LEU A 100 -5.40 -14.90 -4.44
C LEU A 100 -5.82 -15.40 -5.83
N ALA A 101 -6.04 -14.48 -6.79
CA ALA A 101 -6.37 -14.83 -8.17
C ALA A 101 -5.23 -15.64 -8.82
N ARG A 102 -3.97 -15.19 -8.65
CA ARG A 102 -2.78 -15.92 -9.11
C ARG A 102 -2.65 -17.29 -8.45
N ALA A 103 -2.90 -17.37 -7.14
CA ALA A 103 -2.85 -18.63 -6.41
C ALA A 103 -3.85 -19.64 -6.96
N ALA A 104 -5.09 -19.21 -7.26
CA ALA A 104 -6.12 -20.06 -7.84
C ALA A 104 -5.72 -20.60 -9.22
N ALA A 105 -5.20 -19.75 -10.10
CA ALA A 105 -4.78 -20.13 -11.45
C ALA A 105 -3.62 -21.14 -11.44
N ARG A 106 -2.71 -21.05 -10.45
CA ARG A 106 -1.52 -21.91 -10.34
C ARG A 106 -1.77 -23.23 -9.60
N ARG A 107 -2.96 -23.47 -9.05
CA ARG A 107 -3.24 -24.69 -8.26
C ARG A 107 -3.09 -25.97 -9.07
N ALA A 108 -3.62 -26.01 -10.30
CA ALA A 108 -3.55 -27.20 -11.16
C ALA A 108 -2.09 -27.53 -11.52
N GLU A 109 -1.30 -26.51 -11.84
CA GLU A 109 0.13 -26.66 -12.14
C GLU A 109 0.91 -27.21 -10.93
N LEU A 110 0.67 -26.66 -9.74
CA LEU A 110 1.31 -27.10 -8.50
C LEU A 110 0.91 -28.54 -8.13
N ALA A 111 -0.31 -28.97 -8.43
CA ALA A 111 -0.76 -30.34 -8.23
C ALA A 111 0.00 -31.32 -9.14
N VAL A 112 0.18 -30.98 -10.42
CA VAL A 112 0.99 -31.78 -11.36
C VAL A 112 2.44 -31.86 -10.90
N ARG A 113 3.05 -30.73 -10.51
CA ARG A 113 4.44 -30.70 -10.01
C ARG A 113 4.63 -31.60 -8.77
N ARG A 114 3.64 -31.66 -7.88
CA ARG A 114 3.65 -32.57 -6.72
C ARG A 114 3.50 -34.03 -7.11
N ALA A 115 2.66 -34.34 -8.10
CA ALA A 115 2.49 -35.71 -8.59
C ALA A 115 3.80 -36.27 -9.20
N VAL A 116 4.64 -35.40 -9.76
CA VAL A 116 5.97 -35.76 -10.29
C VAL A 116 7.06 -35.80 -9.19
N GLY A 117 6.69 -35.59 -7.92
CA GLY A 117 7.60 -35.78 -6.78
C GLY A 117 8.26 -34.51 -6.23
N ALA A 118 7.82 -33.31 -6.62
CA ALA A 118 8.35 -32.07 -6.03
C ALA A 118 7.98 -31.97 -4.53
N SER A 119 8.98 -31.69 -3.68
CA SER A 119 8.76 -31.54 -2.25
C SER A 119 8.00 -30.24 -1.93
N ARG A 120 7.18 -30.25 -0.86
CA ARG A 120 6.47 -29.04 -0.40
C ARG A 120 7.42 -27.90 -0.04
N ARG A 121 8.59 -28.23 0.49
CA ARG A 121 9.61 -27.26 0.90
C ARG A 121 10.20 -26.53 -0.31
N ASP A 122 10.45 -27.24 -1.40
CA ASP A 122 10.99 -26.63 -2.63
C ASP A 122 9.98 -25.68 -3.28
N LEU A 123 8.69 -26.05 -3.26
CA LEU A 123 7.61 -25.19 -3.76
C LEU A 123 7.42 -23.94 -2.90
N CYS A 124 7.44 -24.07 -1.57
CA CYS A 124 7.40 -22.92 -0.66
C CYS A 124 8.62 -22.01 -0.84
N ALA A 125 9.82 -22.58 -0.94
CA ALA A 125 11.05 -21.81 -1.11
C ALA A 125 11.06 -21.03 -2.43
N ALA A 126 10.59 -21.63 -3.53
CA ALA A 126 10.47 -20.96 -4.82
C ALA A 126 9.44 -19.82 -4.76
N ALA A 127 8.29 -20.04 -4.12
CA ALA A 127 7.23 -19.05 -3.98
C ALA A 127 7.64 -17.87 -3.08
N LEU A 128 8.36 -18.15 -1.99
CA LEU A 128 8.97 -17.12 -1.13
C LEU A 128 9.97 -16.27 -1.89
N LEU A 129 10.86 -16.89 -2.67
CA LEU A 129 11.86 -16.18 -3.46
C LEU A 129 11.19 -15.30 -4.53
N GLU A 130 10.15 -15.82 -5.19
CA GLU A 130 9.30 -15.04 -6.10
C GLU A 130 8.69 -13.82 -5.37
N GLY A 131 8.07 -14.04 -4.21
CA GLY A 131 7.47 -12.97 -3.40
C GLY A 131 8.46 -11.90 -2.96
N VAL A 132 9.66 -12.30 -2.53
CA VAL A 132 10.72 -11.37 -2.13
C VAL A 132 11.19 -10.53 -3.32
N VAL A 133 11.39 -11.14 -4.49
CA VAL A 133 11.77 -10.40 -5.70
C VAL A 133 10.70 -9.38 -6.09
N LEU A 134 9.42 -9.75 -6.02
CA LEU A 134 8.31 -8.84 -6.30
C LEU A 134 8.20 -7.73 -5.25
N ALA A 135 8.40 -8.04 -3.97
CA ALA A 135 8.40 -7.04 -2.91
C ALA A 135 9.53 -6.03 -3.12
N LEU A 136 10.75 -6.49 -3.41
CA LEU A 136 11.88 -5.61 -3.71
C LEU A 136 11.65 -4.75 -4.95
N ALA A 137 11.05 -5.29 -6.01
CA ALA A 137 10.72 -4.53 -7.21
C ALA A 137 9.66 -3.45 -6.92
N ALA A 138 8.60 -3.81 -6.18
CA ALA A 138 7.56 -2.87 -5.77
C ALA A 138 8.11 -1.75 -4.86
N LEU A 139 8.96 -2.11 -3.90
CA LEU A 139 9.64 -1.16 -3.03
C LEU A 139 10.55 -0.23 -3.85
N GLY A 140 11.39 -0.78 -4.71
CA GLY A 140 12.31 0.00 -5.55
C GLY A 140 11.57 1.02 -6.42
N LEU A 141 10.50 0.59 -7.10
CA LEU A 141 9.67 1.50 -7.90
C LEU A 141 8.94 2.52 -7.03
N GLY A 142 8.31 2.08 -5.93
CA GLY A 142 7.56 2.98 -5.05
C GLY A 142 8.44 4.04 -4.42
N PHE A 143 9.68 3.72 -4.03
CA PHE A 143 10.66 4.70 -3.57
C PHE A 143 11.15 5.62 -4.69
N ALA A 144 11.42 5.07 -5.88
CA ALA A 144 11.90 5.84 -7.02
C ALA A 144 10.93 6.97 -7.43
N PHE A 145 9.62 6.76 -7.26
CA PHE A 145 8.62 7.80 -7.50
C PHE A 145 8.17 8.55 -6.24
N GLY A 146 8.11 7.87 -5.10
CA GLY A 146 7.60 8.45 -3.84
C GLY A 146 8.54 9.46 -3.20
N VAL A 147 9.86 9.25 -3.25
CA VAL A 147 10.83 10.19 -2.67
C VAL A 147 10.89 11.50 -3.46
N PRO A 148 11.00 11.49 -4.81
CA PRO A 148 10.87 12.72 -5.58
C PRO A 148 9.49 13.38 -5.42
N GLY A 149 8.41 12.58 -5.38
CA GLY A 149 7.05 13.10 -5.15
C GLY A 149 6.93 13.84 -3.82
N HIS A 150 7.46 13.27 -2.74
CA HIS A 150 7.54 13.92 -1.43
C HIS A 150 8.37 15.21 -1.50
N GLY A 151 9.56 15.16 -2.12
CA GLY A 151 10.43 16.33 -2.28
C GLY A 151 9.77 17.46 -3.07
N LEU A 152 9.07 17.14 -4.16
CA LEU A 152 8.30 18.11 -4.94
C LEU A 152 7.15 18.69 -4.13
N ALA A 153 6.40 17.87 -3.40
CA ALA A 153 5.29 18.33 -2.57
C ALA A 153 5.75 19.33 -1.49
N VAL A 154 6.90 19.06 -0.86
CA VAL A 154 7.53 19.99 0.10
C VAL A 154 8.09 21.22 -0.59
N ALA A 155 8.75 21.08 -1.74
CA ALA A 155 9.37 22.20 -2.46
C ALA A 155 8.36 23.20 -3.05
N THR A 156 7.16 22.72 -3.42
CA THR A 156 6.07 23.60 -3.89
C THR A 156 5.29 24.24 -2.75
N TRP A 157 5.55 23.86 -1.50
CA TRP A 157 4.84 24.43 -0.36
C TRP A 157 5.32 25.87 -0.07
N PRO A 158 4.42 26.86 0.07
CA PRO A 158 4.82 28.27 0.25
C PRO A 158 5.44 28.62 1.61
N GLY A 159 5.46 27.69 2.57
CA GLY A 159 5.89 27.94 3.93
C GLY A 159 6.98 26.98 4.43
N GLU A 160 7.18 26.92 5.74
CA GLU A 160 8.21 26.08 6.34
C GLU A 160 7.69 24.65 6.54
N ALA A 161 8.49 23.66 6.18
CA ALA A 161 8.21 22.26 6.47
C ALA A 161 9.08 21.82 7.65
N THR A 162 8.46 21.28 8.70
CA THR A 162 9.20 20.63 9.77
C THR A 162 9.53 19.18 9.39
N HIS A 163 10.49 18.55 10.06
CA HIS A 163 10.80 17.15 9.76
C HIS A 163 9.68 16.25 10.30
N GLY A 164 8.98 15.57 9.39
CA GLY A 164 7.96 14.58 9.74
C GLY A 164 8.56 13.34 10.40
N SER A 165 7.75 12.67 11.23
CA SER A 165 8.14 11.39 11.81
C SER A 165 8.29 10.31 10.72
N THR A 166 9.35 9.50 10.78
CA THR A 166 9.60 8.41 9.81
C THR A 166 8.75 7.16 10.10
N GLY A 167 8.10 7.10 11.26
CA GLY A 167 7.32 5.95 11.73
C GLY A 167 6.23 5.47 10.76
N PRO A 168 5.36 6.35 10.23
CA PRO A 168 4.31 5.94 9.30
C PRO A 168 4.88 5.35 7.99
N ALA A 169 5.98 5.89 7.48
CA ALA A 169 6.64 5.37 6.28
C ALA A 169 7.09 3.90 6.48
N VAL A 170 7.70 3.60 7.63
CA VAL A 170 8.10 2.23 7.97
C VAL A 170 6.88 1.31 8.08
N GLY A 171 5.79 1.79 8.67
CA GLY A 171 4.52 1.06 8.74
C GLY A 171 3.98 0.66 7.35
N VAL A 172 4.01 1.59 6.40
CA VAL A 172 3.58 1.31 5.01
C VAL A 172 4.46 0.25 4.34
N LEU A 173 5.79 0.36 4.50
CA LEU A 173 6.74 -0.59 3.93
C LEU A 173 6.50 -2.01 4.46
N VAL A 174 6.30 -2.15 5.78
CA VAL A 174 6.01 -3.42 6.42
C VAL A 174 4.67 -3.98 5.96
N ALA A 175 3.63 -3.14 5.87
CA ALA A 175 2.30 -3.57 5.46
C ALA A 175 2.27 -4.07 4.00
N LEU A 176 2.80 -3.29 3.05
CA LEU A 176 2.81 -3.66 1.63
C LEU A 176 3.78 -4.82 1.34
N GLY A 177 4.99 -4.77 1.89
CA GLY A 177 5.98 -5.85 1.75
C GLY A 177 5.47 -7.16 2.36
N GLY A 178 4.88 -7.08 3.56
CA GLY A 178 4.24 -8.20 4.22
C GLY A 178 3.09 -8.80 3.41
N ALA A 179 2.22 -7.97 2.84
CA ALA A 179 1.12 -8.42 2.00
C ALA A 179 1.59 -9.16 0.73
N ILE A 180 2.65 -8.68 0.08
CA ILE A 180 3.24 -9.36 -1.10
C ILE A 180 3.83 -10.72 -0.70
N VAL A 181 4.61 -10.77 0.38
CA VAL A 181 5.22 -12.02 0.85
C VAL A 181 4.16 -13.03 1.28
N LEU A 182 3.14 -12.58 2.03
CA LEU A 182 2.02 -13.42 2.45
C LEU A 182 1.23 -13.96 1.24
N GLY A 183 0.95 -13.09 0.26
CA GLY A 183 0.31 -13.44 -0.99
C GLY A 183 1.11 -14.45 -1.82
N ALA A 184 2.44 -14.36 -1.79
CA ALA A 184 3.32 -15.32 -2.46
C ALA A 184 3.34 -16.70 -1.78
N ILE A 185 3.12 -16.78 -0.47
CA ILE A 185 3.09 -18.06 0.28
C ILE A 185 1.75 -18.80 0.10
N LEU A 186 0.66 -18.07 -0.17
CA LEU A 186 -0.69 -18.62 -0.32
C LEU A 186 -0.80 -19.85 -1.23
N PRO A 187 -0.29 -19.84 -2.48
CA PRO A 187 -0.36 -20.98 -3.38
C PRO A 187 0.32 -22.24 -2.83
N ALA A 188 1.44 -22.07 -2.13
CA ALA A 188 2.24 -23.17 -1.62
C ALA A 188 1.57 -23.89 -0.43
N VAL A 189 0.89 -23.13 0.43
CA VAL A 189 0.12 -23.64 1.57
C VAL A 189 -1.17 -24.32 1.10
N PHE A 190 -1.94 -23.67 0.23
CA PHE A 190 -3.24 -24.19 -0.23
C PHE A 190 -3.15 -25.36 -1.20
N ALA A 191 -2.01 -25.60 -1.86
CA ALA A 191 -1.79 -26.80 -2.66
C ALA A 191 -1.87 -28.09 -1.80
N GLY A 192 -1.79 -27.97 -0.48
CA GLY A 192 -1.72 -29.08 0.48
C GLY A 192 -3.03 -29.77 0.86
N SER A 193 -4.16 -29.14 0.59
CA SER A 193 -5.46 -29.57 1.08
C SER A 193 -6.13 -30.40 0.00
N GLY A 194 -6.03 -31.73 0.09
CA GLY A 194 -6.67 -32.69 -0.82
C GLY A 194 -8.20 -32.74 -0.73
N ARG A 195 -8.89 -31.59 -0.62
CA ARG A 195 -10.33 -31.54 -0.79
C ARG A 195 -10.63 -31.43 -2.28
N ARG A 196 -10.99 -32.59 -2.86
CA ARG A 196 -11.72 -32.71 -4.12
C ARG A 196 -12.87 -31.70 -4.13
N GLY A 197 -13.06 -31.02 -5.25
CA GLY A 197 -14.30 -30.29 -5.52
C GLY A 197 -14.36 -28.90 -4.91
N MET A 198 -13.75 -27.94 -5.60
CA MET A 198 -14.55 -26.86 -6.15
C MET A 198 -13.80 -26.38 -7.38
N ILE A 199 -14.26 -26.82 -8.56
CA ILE A 199 -14.35 -25.86 -9.65
C ILE A 199 -15.19 -24.76 -9.01
N VAL A 200 -14.54 -23.72 -8.49
CA VAL A 200 -15.24 -22.49 -8.14
C VAL A 200 -15.68 -21.99 -9.51
N GLY A 201 -16.80 -22.55 -9.99
CA GLY A 201 -17.59 -21.96 -11.04
C GLY A 201 -17.79 -20.55 -10.56
N ALA A 202 -17.34 -19.62 -11.39
CA ALA A 202 -17.42 -18.17 -11.21
C ALA A 202 -18.43 -17.79 -10.13
N LEU A 203 -17.99 -17.74 -8.87
CA LEU A 203 -18.70 -16.91 -7.93
C LEU A 203 -18.68 -15.52 -8.57
N PRO A 204 -19.71 -14.68 -8.37
CA PRO A 204 -19.63 -13.25 -8.70
C PRO A 204 -18.60 -12.52 -7.80
N GLN A 205 -17.47 -13.16 -7.52
CA GLN A 205 -16.24 -12.64 -6.90
C GLN A 205 -15.66 -11.46 -7.68
N GLY A 206 -16.02 -11.29 -8.96
CA GLY A 206 -15.64 -10.12 -9.76
C GLY A 206 -16.09 -8.80 -9.15
N LEU A 207 -17.25 -8.77 -8.46
CA LEU A 207 -17.81 -7.55 -7.87
C LEU A 207 -17.70 -7.49 -6.35
N ALA A 208 -17.64 -8.63 -5.65
CA ALA A 208 -17.54 -8.65 -4.19
C ALA A 208 -16.26 -7.99 -3.67
N LEU A 209 -15.12 -8.21 -4.34
CA LEU A 209 -13.83 -7.63 -3.93
C LEU A 209 -13.77 -6.10 -4.18
N PRO A 210 -14.16 -5.59 -5.37
CA PRO A 210 -14.32 -4.15 -5.58
C PRO A 210 -15.34 -3.52 -4.62
N ALA A 211 -16.45 -4.20 -4.32
CA ALA A 211 -17.45 -3.69 -3.38
C ALA A 211 -16.90 -3.59 -1.95
N VAL A 212 -16.11 -4.58 -1.49
CA VAL A 212 -15.42 -4.52 -0.20
C VAL A 212 -14.34 -3.43 -0.22
N GLN A 213 -13.58 -3.28 -1.30
CA GLN A 213 -12.60 -2.20 -1.45
C GLN A 213 -13.26 -0.82 -1.36
N LEU A 214 -14.39 -0.65 -2.05
CA LEU A 214 -15.18 0.58 -2.01
C LEU A 214 -15.75 0.82 -0.60
N GLY A 215 -16.29 -0.21 0.05
CA GLY A 215 -16.82 -0.12 1.41
C GLY A 215 -15.75 0.24 2.44
N VAL A 216 -14.56 -0.35 2.35
CA VAL A 216 -13.41 0.01 3.19
C VAL A 216 -12.95 1.44 2.89
N ALA A 217 -12.89 1.84 1.62
CA ALA A 217 -12.54 3.20 1.25
C ALA A 217 -13.51 4.23 1.85
N PHE A 218 -14.83 3.98 1.76
CA PHE A 218 -15.84 4.82 2.38
C PHE A 218 -15.77 4.80 3.91
N ALA A 219 -15.56 3.64 4.54
CA ALA A 219 -15.43 3.55 5.98
C ALA A 219 -14.21 4.33 6.50
N VAL A 220 -13.07 4.25 5.81
CA VAL A 220 -11.88 5.04 6.15
C VAL A 220 -12.12 6.52 5.89
N LEU A 221 -12.79 6.90 4.81
CA LEU A 221 -13.14 8.29 4.53
C LEU A 221 -14.08 8.88 5.59
N VAL A 222 -15.07 8.11 6.05
CA VAL A 222 -15.98 8.51 7.13
C VAL A 222 -15.23 8.59 8.46
N ALA A 223 -14.35 7.65 8.78
CA ALA A 223 -13.53 7.73 9.98
C ALA A 223 -12.59 8.95 9.94
N ALA A 224 -12.02 9.25 8.77
CA ALA A 224 -11.18 10.42 8.53
C ALA A 224 -11.94 11.74 8.75
N SER A 225 -13.20 11.81 8.33
CA SER A 225 -14.01 13.03 8.51
C SER A 225 -14.36 13.33 9.97
N GLN A 226 -14.17 12.37 10.90
CA GLN A 226 -14.41 12.56 12.33
C GLN A 226 -13.16 13.03 13.08
N LEU A 227 -11.99 13.04 12.42
CA LEU A 227 -10.72 13.48 12.99
C LEU A 227 -10.41 14.97 12.69
N VAL A 228 -11.29 15.63 11.94
CA VAL A 228 -11.24 17.05 11.55
C VAL A 228 -12.37 17.79 12.25
#